data_AF-F3Z8C3-F1
#
_entry.id   AF-F3Z8C3-F1
#
_cell.length_a   1.000
_cell.length_b   1.000
_cell.length_c   1.000
_cell.angle_alpha   90.00
_cell.angle_beta   90.00
_cell.angle_gamma   90.00
#
_symmetry.space_group_name_H-M   'P 1'
#
loop_
_entity.id
_entity.type
_entity.pdbx_description
1 polymer ?
#
loop_
_entity_poly.entity_id
_entity_poly.type
_entity_poly.pdbx_seq_one_letter_code
_entity_poly.pdbx_strand_id
1 'polypeptide(L)'
;MFIISPIQGNLIPRGTEREPSDAELLAVEAEMPLIEAEVEHLDAYITLLDRVPSEIDMQRLRRTNNRVLAVRRDLANAAARRPAGGAA
;
A
#
# COMPACT_ATOMS: atom_id res chain seq x y z
N MET A 1 -7.96 -39.86 -0.49
CA MET A 1 -8.98 -39.06 0.21
C MET A 1 -8.24 -38.17 1.22
N PHE A 2 -7.88 -36.94 0.82
CA PHE A 2 -7.19 -35.98 1.70
C PHE A 2 -8.23 -35.04 2.31
N ILE A 3 -8.32 -35.02 3.63
CA ILE A 3 -9.22 -34.15 4.38
C ILE A 3 -8.56 -32.77 4.42
N ILE A 4 -9.16 -31.79 3.75
CA ILE A 4 -8.82 -30.38 3.92
C ILE A 4 -9.41 -29.95 5.25
N SER A 5 -8.57 -29.80 6.28
CA SER A 5 -8.99 -29.13 7.52
C SER A 5 -9.25 -27.65 7.24
N PRO A 6 -10.30 -27.04 7.80
CA PRO A 6 -10.45 -25.60 7.73
C PRO A 6 -9.35 -24.99 8.60
N ILE A 7 -8.38 -24.32 7.96
CA ILE A 7 -7.58 -23.30 8.63
C ILE A 7 -8.60 -22.31 9.17
N GLN A 8 -8.81 -22.33 10.49
CA GLN A 8 -9.53 -21.25 11.18
C GLN A 8 -8.63 -20.03 11.05
N GLY A 9 -8.86 -19.27 9.98
CA GLY A 9 -8.18 -18.01 9.73
C GLY A 9 -8.39 -17.15 10.95
N ASN A 10 -7.31 -16.71 11.57
CA ASN A 10 -7.31 -15.66 12.57
C ASN A 10 -7.95 -14.42 11.91
N LEU A 11 -9.26 -14.27 12.04
CA LEU A 11 -9.94 -13.06 11.61
C LEU A 11 -9.36 -11.93 12.44
N ILE A 12 -8.79 -10.96 11.74
CA ILE A 12 -8.30 -9.67 12.22
C ILE A 12 -9.18 -9.23 13.40
N PRO A 13 -8.61 -8.81 14.54
CA PRO A 13 -9.40 -8.29 15.65
C PRO A 13 -10.34 -7.24 15.09
N ARG A 14 -11.66 -7.48 15.17
CA ARG A 14 -12.65 -6.49 14.80
C ARG A 14 -12.35 -5.30 15.70
N GLY A 15 -11.84 -4.22 15.11
CA GLY A 15 -11.71 -2.94 15.78
C GLY A 15 -13.03 -2.60 16.45
N THR A 16 -12.98 -1.74 17.47
CA THR A 16 -14.17 -1.22 18.16
C THR A 16 -15.31 -1.05 17.16
N GLU A 17 -16.49 -1.62 17.39
CA GLU A 17 -17.64 -1.68 16.46
C GLU A 17 -18.19 -0.31 16.01
N ARG A 18 -17.48 0.77 16.34
CA ARG A 18 -17.69 2.13 15.89
C ARG A 18 -17.26 2.27 14.43
N GLU A 19 -18.11 2.94 13.66
CA GLU A 19 -17.79 3.42 12.33
C GLU A 19 -16.58 4.39 12.37
N PRO A 20 -15.65 4.30 11.41
CA PRO A 20 -14.56 5.27 11.28
C PRO A 20 -15.11 6.70 11.25
N SER A 21 -14.45 7.60 11.97
CA SER A 21 -14.72 9.04 11.85
C SER A 21 -14.29 9.57 10.49
N ASP A 22 -14.87 10.70 10.07
CA ASP A 22 -14.48 11.38 8.83
C ASP A 22 -12.98 11.70 8.78
N ALA A 23 -12.38 12.03 9.94
CA ALA A 23 -10.95 12.30 10.03
C ALA A 23 -10.09 11.05 9.78
N GLU A 24 -10.54 9.88 10.26
CA GLU A 24 -9.89 8.59 9.99
C GLU A 24 -10.06 8.18 8.52
N LEU A 25 -11.25 8.39 7.94
CA LEU A 25 -11.48 8.14 6.52
C LEU A 25 -10.61 9.04 5.63
N LEU A 26 -10.49 10.33 5.98
CA LEU A 26 -9.61 11.26 5.27
C LEU A 26 -8.13 10.88 5.41
N ALA A 27 -7.73 10.27 6.54
CA ALA A 27 -6.37 9.78 6.70
C ALA A 27 -6.08 8.61 5.75
N VAL A 28 -7.03 7.68 5.57
CA VAL A 28 -6.92 6.59 4.59
C VAL A 28 -6.90 7.13 3.16
N GLU A 29 -7.77 8.08 2.83
CA GLU A 29 -7.81 8.69 1.50
C GLU A 29 -6.47 9.36 1.16
N ALA A 30 -5.79 9.97 2.15
CA ALA A 30 -4.48 10.56 1.96
C ALA A 30 -3.38 9.52 1.60
N GLU A 31 -3.60 8.23 1.88
CA GLU A 31 -2.67 7.14 1.53
C GLU A 31 -2.88 6.60 0.11
N MET A 32 -4.01 6.92 -0.54
CA MET A 32 -4.35 6.43 -1.89
C MET A 32 -3.26 6.61 -2.94
N PRO A 33 -2.56 7.76 -3.02
CA PRO A 33 -1.48 7.93 -4.00
C PRO A 33 -0.33 6.94 -3.82
N LEU A 34 -0.05 6.50 -2.58
CA LEU A 34 0.98 5.51 -2.30
C LEU A 34 0.51 4.12 -2.72
N ILE A 35 -0.72 3.76 -2.36
CA ILE A 35 -1.32 2.48 -2.72
C ILE A 35 -1.33 2.31 -4.24
N GLU A 36 -1.75 3.33 -4.99
CA GLU A 36 -1.74 3.29 -6.46
C GLU A 36 -0.33 3.10 -7.04
N ALA A 37 0.68 3.79 -6.49
CA ALA A 37 2.07 3.63 -6.94
C ALA A 37 2.61 2.22 -6.64
N GLU A 38 2.23 1.64 -5.49
CA GLU A 38 2.61 0.28 -5.11
C GLU A 38 1.93 -0.76 -5.97
N VAL A 39 0.65 -0.57 -6.32
CA VAL A 39 -0.08 -1.41 -7.27
C VAL A 39 0.58 -1.36 -8.65
N GLU A 40 0.93 -0.18 -9.17
CA GLU A 40 1.61 -0.06 -10.46
C GLU A 40 2.98 -0.78 -10.46
N HIS A 41 3.72 -0.69 -9.34
CA HIS A 41 4.97 -1.42 -9.19
C HIS A 41 4.76 -2.93 -9.15
N LEU A 42 3.74 -3.39 -8.42
CA LEU A 42 3.40 -4.81 -8.32
C LEU A 42 2.94 -5.36 -9.67
N ASP A 43 2.12 -4.62 -10.42
CA ASP A 43 1.72 -5.01 -11.77
C ASP A 43 2.95 -5.18 -12.68
N ALA A 44 3.88 -4.23 -12.64
CA ALA A 44 5.13 -4.33 -13.40
C ALA A 44 5.94 -5.58 -13.00
N TYR A 45 6.03 -5.89 -11.71
CA TYR A 45 6.72 -7.08 -11.21
C TYR A 45 6.01 -8.38 -11.61
N ILE A 46 4.69 -8.44 -11.47
CA ILE A 46 3.86 -9.61 -11.82
C ILE A 46 4.04 -9.96 -13.29
N THR A 47 4.09 -8.97 -14.19
CA THR A 47 4.29 -9.23 -15.62
C THR A 47 5.60 -9.95 -15.97
N LEU A 48 6.57 -9.97 -15.04
CA LEU A 48 7.89 -10.56 -15.22
C LEU A 48 8.03 -11.93 -14.56
N LEU A 49 7.08 -12.38 -13.75
CA LEU A 49 7.20 -13.63 -12.99
C LEU A 49 7.33 -14.86 -13.89
N ASP A 50 6.72 -14.84 -15.08
CA ASP A 50 6.67 -15.99 -16.00
C ASP A 50 7.68 -15.90 -17.16
N ARG A 51 8.63 -14.96 -17.12
CA ARG A 51 9.61 -14.77 -18.21
C ARG A 51 10.95 -14.21 -17.75
N VAL A 52 11.96 -14.31 -18.61
CA VAL A 52 13.24 -13.62 -18.41
C VAL A 52 13.06 -12.12 -18.70
N PRO A 53 13.38 -11.21 -17.76
CA PRO A 53 13.24 -9.77 -17.98
C PRO A 53 14.19 -9.23 -19.05
N SER A 54 13.67 -8.37 -19.93
CA SER A 54 14.47 -7.55 -20.84
C SER A 54 15.03 -6.30 -20.15
N GLU A 55 15.93 -5.57 -20.82
CA GLU A 55 16.43 -4.29 -20.30
C GLU A 55 15.33 -3.25 -20.11
N ILE A 56 14.35 -3.22 -21.02
CA ILE A 56 13.20 -2.31 -20.94
C ILE A 56 12.34 -2.66 -19.73
N ASP A 57 12.14 -3.96 -19.45
CA ASP A 57 11.43 -4.42 -18.26
C ASP A 57 12.12 -3.95 -16.98
N MET A 58 13.45 -4.09 -16.92
CA MET A 58 14.25 -3.60 -15.78
C MET A 58 14.14 -2.09 -15.61
N GLN A 59 14.13 -1.32 -16.72
CA GLN A 59 13.96 0.12 -16.67
C GLN A 59 12.56 0.51 -16.17
N ARG A 60 11.52 -0.18 -16.62
CA ARG A 60 10.14 0.00 -16.16
C ARG A 60 10.03 -0.29 -14.66
N LEU A 61 10.62 -1.39 -14.18
CA LEU A 61 10.61 -1.77 -12.77
C LEU A 61 11.32 -0.73 -11.89
N ARG A 62 12.46 -0.19 -12.35
CA ARG A 62 13.15 0.92 -11.66
C ARG A 62 12.29 2.17 -11.61
N ARG A 63 11.61 2.51 -12.70
CA ARG A 63 10.76 3.70 -12.78
C ARG A 63 9.57 3.60 -11.82
N THR A 64 8.89 2.46 -11.77
CA THR A 64 7.76 2.25 -10.85
C THR A 64 8.21 2.24 -9.40
N ASN A 65 9.36 1.61 -9.09
CA ASN A 65 9.94 1.66 -7.74
C ASN A 65 10.30 3.11 -7.32
N ASN A 66 10.92 3.88 -8.23
CA ASN A 66 11.25 5.28 -7.95
C ASN A 66 10.00 6.14 -7.72
N ARG A 67 8.88 5.82 -8.38
CA ARG A 67 7.58 6.46 -8.14
C ARG A 67 7.07 6.18 -6.73
N VAL A 68 7.11 4.91 -6.28
CA VAL A 68 6.76 4.55 -4.89
C VAL A 68 7.60 5.34 -3.89
N LEU A 69 8.92 5.39 -4.08
CA LEU A 69 9.81 6.13 -3.18
C LEU A 69 9.52 7.64 -3.17
N ALA A 70 9.18 8.23 -4.31
CA ALA A 70 8.80 9.64 -4.39
C ALA A 70 7.52 9.92 -3.61
N VAL A 71 6.48 9.09 -3.77
CA VAL A 71 5.22 9.26 -3.04
C VAL A 71 5.40 9.04 -1.54
N ARG A 72 6.15 8.01 -1.11
CA ARG A 72 6.49 7.80 0.31
C ARG A 72 7.19 9.00 0.92
N ARG A 73 8.15 9.59 0.19
CA ARG A 73 8.83 10.82 0.62
C ARG A 73 7.83 11.97 0.78
N ASP A 74 6.93 12.14 -0.17
CA ASP A 74 5.97 13.24 -0.16
C ASP A 74 4.96 13.08 1.00
N LEU A 75 4.49 11.86 1.29
CA LEU A 75 3.67 11.56 2.47
C LEU A 75 4.41 11.79 3.78
N ALA A 76 5.67 11.34 3.89
CA ALA A 76 6.49 11.59 5.08
C ALA A 76 6.70 13.09 5.32
N ASN A 77 6.93 13.86 4.25
CA ASN A 77 7.04 15.31 4.32
C ASN A 77 5.72 15.98 4.72
N ALA A 78 4.58 15.49 4.22
CA ALA A 78 3.27 15.98 4.60
C ALA A 78 2.96 15.72 6.08
N ALA A 79 3.28 14.52 6.57
CA ALA A 79 3.13 14.14 7.97
C ALA A 79 4.01 15.02 8.89
N ALA A 80 5.27 15.27 8.50
CA ALA A 80 6.18 16.13 9.26
C ALA A 80 5.75 17.61 9.30
N ARG A 81 5.01 18.09 8.28
CA ARG A 81 4.47 19.45 8.23
C ARG A 81 3.18 19.62 9.03
N ARG A 82 2.49 18.53 9.37
CA ARG A 82 1.29 18.59 10.20
C ARG A 82 1.72 18.99 11.62
N PRO A 83 1.26 20.13 12.17
CA PRO A 83 1.61 20.51 13.53
C PRO A 83 1.21 19.40 14.49
N ALA A 84 2.07 19.10 15.47
CA ALA A 84 1.71 18.24 16.59
C ALA A 84 0.64 18.96 17.42
N GLY A 85 -0.64 18.80 17.08
CA GLY A 85 -1.68 19.52 17.80
C GLY A 85 -3.10 19.19 17.33
N GLY A 86 -3.87 18.62 18.25
CA GLY A 86 -5.32 18.48 18.12
C GLY A 86 -5.96 17.51 19.12
N ALA A 87 -5.44 17.39 20.34
CA ALA A 87 -6.26 16.91 21.46
C ALA A 87 -6.98 18.14 22.03
N ALA A 88 -8.30 18.01 22.17
CA ALA A 88 -9.21 19.00 22.73
C ALA A 88 -8.82 19.41 24.17
#